data_AF-A0A2E7DLG1-F1
#
_entry.id   AF-A0A2E7DLG1-F1
#
_cell.length_a   1.000
_cell.length_b   1.000
_cell.length_c   1.000
_cell.angle_alpha   90.00
_cell.angle_beta   90.00
_cell.angle_gamma   90.00
#
_symmetry.space_group_name_H-M   'P 1'
#
loop_
_entity.id
_entity.type
_entity.pdbx_description
1 polymer ?
#
loop_
_entity_poly.entity_id
_entity_poly.type
_entity_poly.pdbx_seq_one_letter_code
_entity_poly.pdbx_strand_id
1 'polypeptide(L)'
;MEILGTVVSGLFGSALGGGGIGLIGTIVGKTFGWLEAKEKNKTLLAQHAHELNLLKEQANMKQAEMESEYMIAQMTADASIRTAAYDHDASYGETPRWCSAVLRLVRPTVTFLLMAMSGYIYWKAYEFGDWTTTKMLAEEVVFMTSPAITFWFGSRPANRR
;
A
#
# COMPACT_ATOMS: atom_id res chain seq x y z
N MET A 1 -40.98 -39.88 37.64
CA MET A 1 -41.20 -38.44 37.41
C MET A 1 -42.69 -38.15 37.18
N GLU A 2 -43.56 -38.56 38.11
CA GLU A 2 -45.03 -38.45 37.94
C GLU A 2 -45.68 -37.41 38.88
N ILE A 3 -44.91 -36.84 39.79
CA ILE A 3 -45.38 -35.87 40.81
C ILE A 3 -45.30 -34.42 40.28
N LEU A 4 -44.40 -34.13 39.33
CA LEU A 4 -44.25 -32.80 38.73
C LEU A 4 -45.32 -32.48 37.67
N GLY A 5 -45.87 -33.51 37.01
CA GLY A 5 -46.87 -33.34 35.94
C GLY A 5 -48.29 -33.12 36.47
N THR A 6 -48.65 -33.76 37.58
CA THR A 6 -50.01 -33.75 38.16
C THR A 6 -50.31 -32.53 39.04
N VAL A 7 -49.29 -31.89 39.62
CA VAL A 7 -49.44 -30.66 40.43
C VAL A 7 -49.54 -29.41 39.56
N VAL A 8 -48.82 -29.38 38.43
CA VAL A 8 -48.89 -28.28 37.44
C VAL A 8 -50.16 -28.41 36.59
N SER A 9 -50.54 -29.65 36.23
CA SER A 9 -51.86 -29.93 35.63
C SER A 9 -52.99 -29.92 36.66
N GLY A 10 -52.68 -29.75 37.94
CA GLY A 10 -53.58 -29.37 39.02
C GLY A 10 -54.04 -27.92 38.94
N LEU A 11 -54.05 -27.36 37.73
CA LEU A 11 -55.15 -26.55 37.26
C LEU A 11 -55.39 -25.37 38.23
N PHE A 12 -54.83 -24.19 37.95
CA PHE A 12 -54.95 -23.54 36.62
C PHE A 12 -56.35 -23.68 35.95
N GLY A 13 -57.25 -24.51 36.49
CA GLY A 13 -58.57 -24.91 36.04
C GLY A 13 -59.61 -24.76 37.10
N SER A 14 -59.28 -24.13 38.22
CA SER A 14 -60.33 -23.54 39.06
C SER A 14 -60.36 -22.04 38.84
N ALA A 15 -60.56 -21.63 37.59
CA ALA A 15 -61.66 -20.75 37.21
C ALA A 15 -61.94 -19.47 38.05
N LEU A 16 -60.94 -18.85 38.69
CA LEU A 16 -61.17 -17.67 39.54
C LEU A 16 -60.51 -16.35 39.06
N GLY A 17 -59.74 -16.31 37.95
CA GLY A 17 -58.96 -15.09 37.59
C GLY A 17 -58.72 -14.80 36.10
N GLY A 18 -59.52 -15.39 35.21
CA GLY A 18 -59.27 -15.61 33.77
C GLY A 18 -59.22 -14.42 32.80
N GLY A 19 -58.97 -13.19 33.24
CA GLY A 19 -58.83 -12.03 32.33
C GLY A 19 -57.75 -11.03 32.71
N GLY A 20 -57.59 -10.76 34.01
CA GLY A 20 -56.64 -9.75 34.50
C GLY A 20 -55.20 -10.26 34.68
N ILE A 21 -55.01 -11.51 35.09
CA ILE A 21 -53.67 -12.02 35.45
C ILE A 21 -52.86 -12.41 34.19
N GLY A 22 -53.52 -12.86 33.11
CA GLY A 22 -52.86 -13.09 31.82
C GLY A 22 -52.36 -11.80 31.14
N LEU A 23 -53.07 -10.68 31.35
CA LEU A 23 -52.64 -9.34 30.93
C LEU A 23 -51.45 -8.86 31.77
N ILE A 24 -51.45 -9.10 33.08
CA ILE A 24 -50.31 -8.77 33.95
C ILE A 24 -49.08 -9.60 33.56
N GLY A 25 -49.24 -10.90 33.31
CA GLY A 25 -48.14 -11.78 32.86
C GLY A 25 -47.56 -11.39 31.50
N THR A 26 -48.38 -10.92 30.56
CA THR A 26 -47.90 -10.44 29.24
C THR A 26 -47.26 -9.05 29.31
N ILE A 27 -47.70 -8.17 30.20
CA ILE A 27 -47.07 -6.86 30.44
C ILE A 27 -45.71 -7.05 31.12
N VAL A 28 -45.62 -7.93 32.13
CA VAL A 28 -44.35 -8.26 32.80
C VAL A 28 -43.40 -8.98 31.84
N GLY A 29 -43.88 -9.93 31.03
CA GLY A 29 -43.07 -10.58 30.01
C GLY A 29 -42.55 -9.60 28.93
N LYS A 30 -43.37 -8.63 28.51
CA LYS A 30 -42.94 -7.58 27.56
C LYS A 30 -41.92 -6.62 28.15
N THR A 31 -42.00 -6.27 29.43
CA THR A 31 -41.02 -5.36 30.07
C THR A 31 -39.68 -6.06 30.27
N PHE A 32 -39.68 -7.33 30.70
CA PHE A 32 -38.46 -8.15 30.75
C PHE A 32 -37.87 -8.38 29.36
N GLY A 33 -38.69 -8.71 28.35
CA GLY A 33 -38.24 -8.88 26.98
C GLY A 33 -37.67 -7.59 26.36
N TRP A 34 -38.20 -6.41 26.72
CA TRP A 34 -37.65 -5.13 26.27
C TRP A 34 -36.30 -4.81 26.93
N LEU A 35 -36.13 -5.13 28.21
CA LEU A 35 -34.84 -4.99 28.90
C LEU A 35 -33.79 -5.95 28.33
N GLU A 36 -34.17 -7.21 28.07
CA GLU A 36 -33.30 -8.22 27.49
C GLU A 36 -32.94 -7.88 26.03
N ALA A 37 -33.87 -7.34 25.24
CA ALA A 37 -33.60 -6.83 23.90
C ALA A 37 -32.64 -5.62 23.92
N LYS A 38 -32.77 -4.74 24.91
CA LYS A 38 -31.85 -3.60 25.09
C LYS A 38 -30.44 -4.06 25.45
N GLU A 39 -30.31 -5.09 26.28
CA GLU A 39 -29.02 -5.68 26.64
C GLU A 39 -28.40 -6.42 25.46
N LYS A 40 -29.18 -7.21 24.71
CA LYS A 40 -28.74 -7.86 23.46
C LYS A 40 -28.26 -6.84 22.43
N ASN A 41 -28.97 -5.71 22.25
CA ASN A 41 -28.53 -4.65 21.35
C ASN A 41 -27.20 -4.03 21.79
N LYS A 42 -26.99 -3.81 23.09
CA LYS A 42 -25.69 -3.33 23.59
C LYS A 42 -24.58 -4.34 23.33
N THR A 43 -24.83 -5.64 23.52
CA THR A 43 -23.83 -6.68 23.23
C THR A 43 -23.52 -6.78 21.75
N LEU A 44 -24.52 -6.66 20.87
CA LEU A 44 -24.33 -6.68 19.42
C LEU A 44 -23.53 -5.46 18.96
N LEU A 45 -23.83 -4.26 19.50
CA LEU A 45 -23.04 -3.06 19.19
C LEU A 45 -21.58 -3.20 19.66
N ALA A 46 -21.34 -3.80 20.82
CA ALA A 46 -19.98 -4.06 21.29
C ALA A 46 -19.25 -5.08 20.40
N GLN A 47 -19.94 -6.13 19.94
CA GLN A 47 -19.39 -7.11 19.00
C GLN A 47 -19.07 -6.48 17.65
N HIS A 48 -19.99 -5.70 17.07
CA HIS A 48 -19.75 -5.00 15.81
C HIS A 48 -18.63 -3.96 15.93
N ALA A 49 -18.51 -3.26 17.07
CA ALA A 49 -17.40 -2.36 17.31
C ALA A 49 -16.06 -3.11 17.35
N HIS A 50 -16.04 -4.30 17.96
CA HIS A 50 -14.86 -5.16 17.96
C HIS A 50 -14.52 -5.70 16.57
N GLU A 51 -15.51 -6.17 15.81
CA GLU A 51 -15.35 -6.61 14.41
C GLU A 51 -14.81 -5.49 13.53
N LEU A 52 -15.34 -4.27 13.67
CA LEU A 52 -14.83 -3.10 12.94
C LEU A 52 -13.38 -2.78 13.31
N ASN A 53 -13.02 -2.89 14.59
CA ASN A 53 -11.63 -2.68 15.01
C ASN A 53 -10.72 -3.77 14.43
N LEU A 54 -11.11 -5.04 14.46
CA LEU A 54 -10.34 -6.13 13.84
C LEU A 54 -10.16 -5.92 12.34
N LEU A 55 -11.21 -5.53 11.63
CA LEU A 55 -11.16 -5.25 10.19
C LEU A 55 -10.25 -4.06 9.87
N LYS A 56 -10.27 -3.01 10.70
CA LYS A 56 -9.36 -1.86 10.56
C LYS A 56 -7.91 -2.27 10.76
N GLU A 57 -7.61 -3.03 11.81
CA GLU A 57 -6.24 -3.49 12.05
C GLU A 57 -5.75 -4.43 10.94
N GLN A 58 -6.61 -5.31 10.42
CA GLN A 58 -6.27 -6.13 9.26
C GLN A 58 -6.02 -5.30 7.99
N ALA A 59 -6.79 -4.24 7.76
CA ALA A 59 -6.55 -3.33 6.65
C ALA A 59 -5.20 -2.60 6.79
N ASN A 60 -4.88 -2.13 8.00
CA ASN A 60 -3.60 -1.47 8.29
C ASN A 60 -2.41 -2.41 8.08
N MET A 61 -2.50 -3.66 8.56
CA MET A 61 -1.45 -4.66 8.36
C MET A 61 -1.24 -4.97 6.87
N LYS A 62 -2.32 -5.17 6.11
CA LYS A 62 -2.23 -5.41 4.66
C LYS A 62 -1.63 -4.24 3.90
N GLN A 63 -1.92 -3.01 4.32
CA GLN A 63 -1.31 -1.84 3.71
C GLN A 63 0.20 -1.81 3.95
N ALA A 64 0.64 -2.08 5.19
CA ALA A 64 2.06 -2.15 5.53
C ALA A 64 2.79 -3.27 4.78
N GLU A 65 2.16 -4.44 4.62
CA GLU A 65 2.69 -5.55 3.83
C GLU A 65 2.82 -5.16 2.35
N MET A 66 1.80 -4.54 1.77
CA MET A 66 1.80 -4.11 0.37
C MET A 66 2.88 -3.06 0.09
N GLU A 67 3.09 -2.11 1.01
CA GLU A 67 4.18 -1.14 0.91
C GLU A 67 5.55 -1.83 0.92
N SER A 68 5.74 -2.83 1.80
CA SER A 68 6.97 -3.61 1.84
C SER A 68 7.19 -4.42 0.56
N GLU A 69 6.15 -5.09 0.06
CA GLU A 69 6.19 -5.85 -1.19
C GLU A 69 6.49 -4.95 -2.39
N TYR A 70 5.88 -3.77 -2.45
CA TYR A 70 6.16 -2.79 -3.49
C TYR A 70 7.63 -2.35 -3.48
N MET A 71 8.19 -2.07 -2.30
CA MET A 71 9.60 -1.70 -2.17
C MET A 71 10.53 -2.84 -2.62
N ILE A 72 10.21 -4.09 -2.25
CA ILE A 72 10.97 -5.27 -2.69
C ILE A 72 10.86 -5.46 -4.21
N ALA A 73 9.66 -5.32 -4.78
CA ALA A 73 9.43 -5.41 -6.22
C ALA A 73 10.21 -4.32 -6.98
N GLN A 74 10.25 -3.10 -6.46
CA GLN A 74 11.03 -2.02 -7.05
C GLN A 74 12.54 -2.29 -6.98
N MET A 75 13.05 -2.73 -5.83
CA MET A 75 14.46 -3.08 -5.67
C MET A 75 14.88 -4.25 -6.57
N THR A 76 14.03 -5.25 -6.72
CA THR A 76 14.29 -6.41 -7.60
C THR A 76 14.22 -6.03 -9.07
N ALA A 77 13.26 -5.19 -9.47
CA ALA A 77 13.20 -4.63 -10.82
C ALA A 77 14.47 -3.82 -11.13
N ASP A 78 14.89 -2.91 -10.24
CA ASP A 78 16.12 -2.14 -10.38
C ASP A 78 17.36 -3.04 -10.47
N ALA A 79 17.44 -4.10 -9.66
CA ALA A 79 18.52 -5.08 -9.72
C ALA A 79 18.52 -5.87 -11.03
N SER A 80 17.34 -6.25 -11.55
CA SER A 80 17.20 -6.96 -12.83
C SER A 80 17.64 -6.11 -14.03
N ILE A 81 17.30 -4.82 -14.02
CA ILE A 81 17.74 -3.86 -15.04
C ILE A 81 19.27 -3.69 -14.99
N ARG A 82 19.86 -3.65 -13.79
CA ARG A 82 21.32 -3.57 -13.61
C ARG A 82 22.04 -4.82 -14.10
N THR A 83 21.54 -6.00 -13.75
CA THR A 83 22.14 -7.28 -14.19
C THR A 83 22.05 -7.42 -15.70
N ALA A 84 20.90 -7.12 -16.32
CA ALA A 84 20.75 -7.12 -17.77
C ALA A 84 21.73 -6.14 -18.48
N ALA A 85 21.96 -4.96 -17.90
CA ALA A 85 22.94 -4.01 -18.42
C ALA A 85 24.38 -4.55 -18.32
N TYR A 86 24.73 -5.19 -17.21
CA TYR A 86 26.05 -5.80 -17.03
C TYR A 86 26.25 -7.04 -17.92
N ASP A 87 25.21 -7.84 -18.13
CA ASP A 87 25.27 -9.00 -19.02
C ASP A 87 25.43 -8.59 -20.48
N HIS A 88 24.73 -7.52 -20.90
CA HIS A 88 24.96 -6.90 -22.20
C HIS A 88 26.41 -6.41 -22.34
N ASP A 89 26.97 -5.80 -21.30
CA ASP A 89 28.36 -5.34 -21.26
C ASP A 89 29.39 -6.48 -21.17
N ALA A 90 29.03 -7.63 -20.62
CA ALA A 90 29.88 -8.82 -20.51
C ALA A 90 29.80 -9.72 -21.75
N SER A 91 28.75 -9.57 -22.57
CA SER A 91 28.56 -10.33 -23.81
C SER A 91 29.57 -9.98 -24.91
N TYR A 92 30.25 -8.84 -24.78
CA TYR A 92 31.43 -8.52 -25.57
C TYR A 92 32.56 -9.44 -25.12
N GLY A 93 32.76 -10.57 -25.82
CA GLY A 93 33.78 -11.58 -25.53
C GLY A 93 35.21 -11.03 -25.41
N GLU A 94 36.23 -11.90 -25.24
CA GLU A 94 37.62 -11.49 -24.96
C GLU A 94 38.14 -10.41 -25.91
N THR A 95 38.00 -9.15 -25.50
CA THR A 95 38.35 -7.98 -26.28
C THR A 95 39.72 -7.50 -25.81
N PRO A 96 40.62 -7.11 -26.73
CA PRO A 96 41.93 -6.61 -26.34
C PRO A 96 41.76 -5.38 -25.43
N ARG A 97 42.60 -5.29 -24.38
CA ARG A 97 42.48 -4.29 -23.29
C ARG A 97 42.27 -2.86 -23.77
N TRP A 98 42.82 -2.48 -24.92
CA TRP A 98 42.67 -1.15 -25.50
C TRP A 98 41.25 -0.89 -26.05
N CYS A 99 40.61 -1.87 -26.71
CA CYS A 99 39.21 -1.76 -27.15
C CYS A 99 38.26 -1.63 -25.96
N SER A 100 38.50 -2.39 -24.89
CA SER A 100 37.71 -2.27 -23.65
C SER A 100 37.87 -0.89 -23.00
N ALA A 101 39.08 -0.31 -23.03
CA ALA A 101 39.33 1.04 -22.52
C ALA A 101 38.58 2.11 -23.35
N VAL A 102 38.53 1.97 -24.69
CA VAL A 102 37.78 2.86 -25.57
C VAL A 102 36.27 2.72 -25.35
N LEU A 103 35.73 1.51 -25.26
CA LEU A 103 34.31 1.27 -24.94
C LEU A 103 33.93 1.85 -23.57
N ARG A 104 34.83 1.76 -22.59
CA ARG A 104 34.64 2.38 -21.27
C ARG A 104 34.69 3.90 -21.32
N LEU A 105 35.37 4.48 -22.31
CA LEU A 105 35.42 5.93 -22.51
C LEU A 105 34.12 6.48 -23.09
N VAL A 106 33.42 5.73 -23.95
CA VAL A 106 32.14 6.15 -24.57
C VAL A 106 31.13 6.64 -23.54
N ARG A 107 31.06 5.99 -22.36
CA ARG A 107 30.09 6.32 -21.29
C ARG A 107 30.27 7.73 -20.73
N PRO A 108 31.45 8.13 -20.22
CA PRO A 108 31.68 9.52 -19.83
C PRO A 108 31.57 10.47 -21.01
N THR A 109 32.01 10.12 -22.22
CA THR A 109 31.93 11.04 -23.38
C THR A 109 30.49 11.42 -23.72
N VAL A 110 29.56 10.45 -23.75
CA VAL A 110 28.14 10.71 -24.02
C VAL A 110 27.52 11.55 -22.90
N THR A 111 27.89 11.31 -21.64
CA THR A 111 27.36 12.09 -20.51
C THR A 111 27.87 13.54 -20.54
N PHE A 112 29.16 13.74 -20.82
CA PHE A 112 29.72 15.09 -21.02
C PHE A 112 29.12 15.79 -22.24
N LEU A 113 28.85 15.06 -23.33
CA LEU A 113 28.20 15.61 -24.52
C LEU A 113 26.77 16.06 -24.22
N LEU A 114 25.98 15.27 -23.49
CA LEU A 114 24.63 15.67 -23.08
C LEU A 114 24.66 16.89 -22.14
N MET A 115 25.60 16.93 -21.20
CA MET A 115 25.81 18.08 -20.32
C MET A 115 26.25 19.34 -21.09
N ALA A 116 27.11 19.18 -22.09
CA ALA A 116 27.52 20.28 -22.96
C ALA A 116 26.34 20.79 -23.80
N MET A 117 25.49 19.89 -24.30
CA MET A 117 24.27 20.25 -25.02
C MET A 117 23.28 21.02 -24.14
N SER A 118 23.09 20.59 -22.89
CA SER A 118 22.21 21.29 -21.95
C SER A 118 22.71 22.70 -21.63
N GLY A 119 24.01 22.83 -21.36
CA GLY A 119 24.66 24.14 -21.17
C GLY A 119 24.59 25.02 -22.41
N TYR A 120 24.73 24.44 -23.60
CA TYR A 120 24.63 25.17 -24.87
C TYR A 120 23.21 25.72 -25.12
N ILE A 121 22.18 24.92 -24.83
CA ILE A 121 20.77 25.35 -24.94
C ILE A 121 20.50 26.50 -23.96
N TYR A 122 20.99 26.41 -22.72
CA TYR A 122 20.89 27.48 -21.72
C TYR A 122 21.60 28.77 -22.14
N TRP A 123 22.76 28.67 -22.78
CA TRP A 123 23.48 29.85 -23.24
C TRP A 123 22.75 30.53 -24.41
N LYS A 124 22.25 29.75 -25.38
CA LYS A 124 21.45 30.28 -26.49
C LYS A 124 20.12 30.85 -26.02
N ALA A 125 19.49 30.23 -25.03
CA ALA A 125 18.29 30.74 -24.37
C ALA A 125 18.45 32.17 -23.83
N TYR A 126 19.59 32.45 -23.18
CA TYR A 126 19.92 33.77 -22.65
C TYR A 126 20.06 34.83 -23.75
N GLU A 127 20.51 34.42 -24.95
CA GLU A 127 20.74 35.29 -26.10
C GLU A 127 19.43 35.68 -26.83
N PHE A 128 18.42 34.80 -26.83
CA PHE A 128 17.13 35.02 -27.52
C PHE A 128 16.04 35.70 -26.65
N GLY A 129 16.24 35.83 -25.34
CA GLY A 129 15.37 36.63 -24.45
C GLY A 129 14.00 36.03 -24.12
N ASP A 130 13.69 34.82 -24.58
CA ASP A 130 12.43 34.12 -24.31
C ASP A 130 12.57 33.21 -23.08
N TRP A 131 12.29 33.76 -21.89
CA TRP A 131 12.46 33.08 -20.61
C TRP A 131 11.50 31.90 -20.37
N THR A 132 10.35 31.90 -21.03
CA THR A 132 9.29 30.90 -20.83
C THR A 132 9.60 29.59 -21.55
N THR A 133 9.93 29.68 -22.83
CA THR A 133 10.18 28.50 -23.67
C THR A 133 11.51 27.84 -23.30
N THR A 134 12.48 28.64 -22.89
CA THR A 134 13.83 28.19 -22.54
C THR A 134 13.91 27.51 -21.18
N LYS A 135 13.09 27.93 -20.20
CA LYS A 135 12.96 27.22 -18.93
C LYS A 135 12.35 25.83 -19.11
N MET A 136 11.34 25.71 -19.99
CA MET A 136 10.69 24.42 -20.27
C MET A 136 11.67 23.45 -20.97
N LEU A 137 12.40 23.92 -21.98
CA LEU A 137 13.44 23.16 -22.67
C LEU A 137 14.57 22.74 -21.70
N ALA A 138 15.00 23.65 -20.83
CA ALA A 138 16.01 23.35 -19.83
C ALA A 138 15.57 22.26 -18.84
N GLU A 139 14.34 22.35 -18.34
CA GLU A 139 13.79 21.34 -17.42
C GLU A 139 13.67 19.96 -18.09
N GLU A 140 13.25 19.90 -19.37
CA GLU A 140 13.22 18.66 -20.14
C GLU A 140 14.61 18.05 -20.36
N VAL A 141 15.59 18.88 -20.73
CA VAL A 141 16.96 18.40 -20.93
C VAL A 141 17.58 17.94 -19.62
N VAL A 142 17.35 18.65 -18.50
CA VAL A 142 17.79 18.21 -17.18
C VAL A 142 17.09 16.91 -16.77
N PHE A 143 15.80 16.78 -17.06
CA PHE A 143 15.02 15.56 -16.81
C PHE A 143 15.56 14.37 -17.61
N MET A 144 15.97 14.54 -18.88
CA MET A 144 16.59 13.47 -19.66
C MET A 144 18.05 13.19 -19.25
N THR A 145 18.77 14.20 -18.77
CA THR A 145 20.17 14.04 -18.34
C THR A 145 20.27 13.37 -16.97
N SER A 146 19.30 13.56 -16.08
CA SER A 146 19.23 12.97 -14.73
C SER A 146 19.29 11.42 -14.71
N PRO A 147 18.48 10.67 -15.49
CA PRO A 147 18.58 9.21 -15.54
C PRO A 147 19.87 8.75 -16.20
N ALA A 148 20.41 9.48 -17.18
CA ALA A 148 21.73 9.16 -17.75
C ALA A 148 22.84 9.27 -16.70
N ILE A 149 22.88 10.36 -15.92
CA ILE A 149 23.87 10.51 -14.84
C ILE A 149 23.67 9.44 -13.76
N THR A 150 22.42 9.20 -13.35
CA THR A 150 22.09 8.21 -12.31
C THR A 150 22.46 6.80 -12.73
N PHE A 151 22.18 6.42 -13.98
CA PHE A 151 22.53 5.12 -14.54
C PHE A 151 24.05 4.91 -14.60
N TRP A 152 24.80 5.93 -15.04
CA TRP A 152 26.26 5.82 -15.26
C TRP A 152 27.12 6.02 -14.01
N PHE A 153 26.68 6.86 -13.07
CA PHE A 153 27.45 7.25 -11.88
C PHE A 153 26.83 6.81 -10.56
N GLY A 154 25.50 6.68 -10.48
CA GLY A 154 24.79 6.29 -9.25
C GLY A 154 24.94 4.81 -8.88
N SER A 155 25.37 3.96 -9.82
CA SER A 155 25.40 2.50 -9.67
C SER A 155 26.78 1.91 -9.37
N ARG A 156 27.83 2.73 -9.17
CA ARG A 156 29.16 2.19 -8.82
C ARG A 156 29.19 1.80 -7.34
N PRO A 157 29.30 0.50 -6.98
CA PRO A 157 29.60 0.14 -5.60
C PRO A 157 30.93 0.79 -5.23
N ALA A 158 30.96 1.50 -4.09
CA ALA A 158 32.20 1.96 -3.50
C ALA A 158 33.07 0.72 -3.27
N ASN A 159 34.12 0.57 -4.08
CA ASN A 159 35.06 -0.54 -3.94
C ASN A 159 35.74 -0.37 -2.57
N ARG A 160 35.24 -1.08 -1.56
CA ARG A 160 35.98 -1.28 -0.30
C ARG A 160 37.14 -2.20 -0.64
N ARG A 161 38.25 -1.59 -1.01
CA ARG A 161 39.56 -2.14 -0.71
C ARG A 161 39.86 -1.92 0.76
#